data_AF-A0A7J8BBH3-F1
#
_entry.id   AF-A0A7J8BBH3-F1
#
_cell.length_a   1.000
_cell.length_b   1.000
_cell.length_c   1.000
_cell.angle_alpha   90.00
_cell.angle_beta   90.00
_cell.angle_gamma   90.00
#
_symmetry.space_group_name_H-M   'P 1'
#
loop_
_entity.id
_entity.type
_entity.pdbx_description
1 polymer ?
#
loop_
_entity_poly.entity_id
_entity_poly.type
_entity_poly.pdbx_seq_one_letter_code
_entity_poly.pdbx_strand_id
1 'polypeptide(L)'
;MKTLLLLLAALVAAAGPAQALHCHVCSSTTNCKKPQSCPANWRYCRTTSTVEPLSGNLVEKDCAESCVPSYNLPGQISRGITTLCCQSDLCNEKLHSGAPARALLSGTAAGLALALSLLTLGLAPRL
;
A
#
# COMPACT_ATOMS: atom_id res chain seq x y z
N MET A 1 6.17 -39.23 -3.57
CA MET A 1 7.31 -38.31 -3.83
C MET A 1 6.95 -37.20 -4.82
N LYS A 2 6.40 -37.49 -6.00
CA LYS A 2 5.98 -36.48 -7.00
C LYS A 2 4.90 -35.50 -6.54
N THR A 3 3.92 -35.96 -5.75
CA THR A 3 2.84 -35.13 -5.20
C THR A 3 3.34 -34.08 -4.21
N LEU A 4 4.30 -34.45 -3.35
CA LEU A 4 4.92 -33.52 -2.41
C LEU A 4 5.69 -32.41 -3.14
N LEU A 5 6.41 -32.77 -4.21
CA LEU A 5 7.17 -31.82 -5.02
C LEU A 5 6.27 -30.81 -5.74
N LEU A 6 5.12 -31.26 -6.26
CA LEU A 6 4.11 -30.39 -6.88
C LEU A 6 3.47 -29.44 -5.87
N LEU A 7 3.20 -29.92 -4.65
CA LEU A 7 2.66 -29.08 -3.58
C LEU A 7 3.65 -27.99 -3.15
N LEU A 8 4.93 -28.35 -3.02
CA LEU A 8 6.02 -27.41 -2.72
C LEU A 8 6.20 -26.35 -3.82
N ALA A 9 6.16 -26.76 -5.10
CA ALA A 9 6.25 -25.84 -6.23
C ALA A 9 5.06 -24.86 -6.28
N ALA A 10 3.84 -25.34 -5.99
CA ALA A 10 2.65 -24.50 -5.91
C ALA A 10 2.74 -23.48 -4.76
N LEU A 11 3.29 -23.89 -3.61
CA LEU A 11 3.49 -23.01 -2.46
C LEU A 11 4.51 -21.90 -2.75
N VAL A 12 5.61 -22.23 -3.41
CA VAL A 12 6.64 -21.26 -3.81
C VAL A 12 6.12 -20.30 -4.88
N ALA A 13 5.31 -20.78 -5.83
CA ALA A 13 4.68 -19.93 -6.84
C ALA A 13 3.61 -18.99 -6.25
N ALA A 14 2.93 -19.43 -5.19
CA ALA A 14 1.98 -18.60 -4.44
C ALA A 14 2.68 -17.58 -3.52
N ALA A 15 3.88 -17.92 -3.02
CA ALA A 15 4.74 -17.01 -2.30
C ALA A 15 5.44 -16.06 -3.28
N GLY A 16 4.72 -15.02 -3.70
CA GLY A 16 5.28 -13.94 -4.51
C GLY A 16 6.55 -13.35 -3.87
N PRO A 17 7.44 -12.73 -4.66
CA PRO A 17 8.68 -12.18 -4.14
C PRO A 17 8.39 -11.21 -2.99
N ALA A 18 9.09 -11.39 -1.87
CA ALA A 18 9.08 -10.44 -0.76
C ALA A 18 9.85 -9.18 -1.18
N GLN A 19 9.26 -8.41 -2.10
CA GLN A 19 9.83 -7.14 -2.53
C GLN A 19 9.67 -6.14 -1.39
N ALA A 20 10.77 -5.47 -1.07
CA ALA A 20 10.76 -4.34 -0.15
C ALA A 20 9.96 -3.21 -0.81
N LEU A 21 8.96 -2.71 -0.09
CA LEU A 21 8.16 -1.56 -0.50
C LEU A 21 9.08 -0.36 -0.74
N HIS A 22 8.85 0.43 -1.78
CA HIS A 22 9.50 1.71 -1.99
C HIS A 22 8.55 2.84 -1.61
N CYS A 23 9.00 3.82 -0.84
CA CYS A 23 8.20 4.99 -0.49
C CYS A 23 9.02 6.26 -0.69
N HIS A 24 8.35 7.41 -0.73
CA HIS A 24 9.04 8.67 -0.52
C HIS A 24 9.32 8.87 0.98
N VAL A 25 10.55 9.22 1.34
CA VAL A 25 10.97 9.45 2.74
C VAL A 25 11.62 10.84 2.86
N CYS A 26 10.93 11.79 3.49
CA CYS A 26 11.38 13.18 3.56
C CYS A 26 10.57 14.01 4.57
N SER A 27 11.14 15.15 4.95
CA SER A 27 10.47 16.18 5.77
C SER A 27 10.66 17.53 5.07
N SER A 28 9.56 18.25 4.83
CA SER A 28 9.55 19.51 4.08
C SER A 28 8.28 20.32 4.40
N THR A 29 8.29 21.63 4.14
CA THR A 29 7.10 22.48 4.27
C THR A 29 6.08 22.27 3.15
N THR A 30 6.46 21.57 2.09
CA THR A 30 5.64 21.29 0.91
C THR A 30 5.76 19.82 0.50
N ASN A 31 5.00 19.40 -0.52
CA ASN A 31 5.08 18.03 -1.03
C ASN A 31 6.51 17.68 -1.47
N CYS A 32 7.15 16.76 -0.76
CA CYS A 32 8.50 16.29 -1.06
C CYS A 32 8.48 14.90 -1.71
N LYS A 33 9.48 14.61 -2.55
CA LYS A 33 9.64 13.33 -3.24
C LYS A 33 11.09 12.86 -3.13
N LYS A 34 11.32 11.83 -2.31
CA LYS A 34 12.64 11.20 -2.16
C LYS A 34 12.46 9.68 -2.06
N PRO A 35 12.45 8.96 -3.20
CA PRO A 35 12.28 7.50 -3.22
C PRO A 35 13.34 6.80 -2.36
N GLN A 36 12.91 5.82 -1.57
CA GLN A 36 13.78 5.00 -0.75
C GLN A 36 13.15 3.61 -0.57
N SER A 37 13.98 2.56 -0.54
CA SER A 37 13.54 1.21 -0.16
C SER A 37 13.26 1.16 1.35
N CYS A 38 12.09 0.63 1.71
CA CYS A 38 11.69 0.43 3.09
C CYS A 38 12.27 -0.88 3.65
N PRO A 39 12.36 -1.03 4.98
CA PRO A 39 12.65 -2.32 5.61
C PRO A 39 11.61 -3.39 5.21
N ALA A 40 12.02 -4.66 5.16
CA ALA A 40 11.17 -5.76 4.67
C ALA A 40 9.86 -5.97 5.47
N ASN A 41 9.85 -5.58 6.74
CA ASN A 41 8.68 -5.67 7.63
C ASN A 41 7.79 -4.41 7.58
N TRP A 42 8.19 -3.36 6.84
CA TRP A 42 7.43 -2.12 6.74
C TRP A 42 6.52 -2.18 5.52
N ARG A 43 5.21 -2.23 5.78
CA ARG A 43 4.18 -2.54 4.77
C ARG A 43 3.42 -1.31 4.28
N TYR A 44 3.71 -0.13 4.84
CA TYR A 44 2.98 1.09 4.54
C TYR A 44 3.91 2.24 4.17
N CYS A 45 3.53 3.03 3.18
CA CYS A 45 3.99 4.40 3.06
C CYS A 45 3.03 5.29 3.85
N ARG A 46 3.60 6.09 4.76
CA ARG A 46 2.86 7.04 5.58
C ARG A 46 3.17 8.46 5.12
N THR A 47 2.14 9.31 5.15
CA THR A 47 2.28 10.75 4.97
C THR A 47 1.57 11.45 6.11
N THR A 48 2.30 12.23 6.88
CA THR A 48 1.77 13.09 7.94
C THR A 48 1.87 14.54 7.49
N SER A 49 0.74 15.23 7.43
CA SER A 49 0.66 16.65 7.11
C SER A 49 0.16 17.40 8.32
N THR A 50 1.00 18.29 8.83
CA THR A 50 0.65 19.25 9.87
C THR A 50 0.37 20.60 9.23
N VAL A 51 -0.72 21.22 9.64
CA VAL A 51 -1.09 22.59 9.29
C VAL A 51 -1.06 23.40 10.59
N GLU A 52 -0.08 24.29 10.74
CA GLU A 52 0.08 25.15 11.91
C GLU A 52 -0.02 26.62 11.48
N PRO A 53 -1.01 27.40 11.96
CA PRO A 53 -1.23 28.77 11.48
C PRO A 53 -0.03 29.72 11.67
N LEU A 54 0.79 29.50 12.71
CA LEU A 54 1.89 30.40 13.08
C LEU A 54 3.27 29.89 12.66
N SER A 55 3.50 28.57 12.68
CA SER A 55 4.80 27.95 12.40
C SER A 55 4.92 27.42 10.97
N GLY A 56 3.84 27.47 10.20
CA GLY A 56 3.80 26.97 8.83
C GLY A 56 3.45 25.48 8.73
N ASN A 57 3.31 25.03 7.49
CA ASN A 57 2.94 23.65 7.22
C ASN A 57 4.17 22.73 7.27
N LEU A 58 3.94 21.47 7.63
CA LEU A 58 4.95 20.43 7.61
C LEU A 58 4.38 19.16 6.97
N VAL A 59 5.12 18.60 6.03
CA VAL A 59 4.86 17.31 5.41
C VAL A 59 6.00 16.38 5.75
N GLU A 60 5.69 15.33 6.50
CA GLU A 60 6.56 14.19 6.74
C GLU A 60 6.06 12.99 5.94
N LYS A 61 6.99 12.32 5.28
CA LYS A 61 6.76 11.06 4.59
C LYS A 61 7.77 10.05 5.08
N ASP A 62 7.30 8.87 5.39
CA ASP A 62 8.11 7.78 5.89
C ASP A 62 7.51 6.43 5.51
N CYS A 63 8.33 5.39 5.65
CA CYS A 63 7.82 4.04 5.64
C CYS A 63 7.20 3.75 7.05
N ALA A 64 6.34 2.73 7.20
CA ALA A 64 5.89 2.29 8.53
C ALA A 64 5.52 0.79 8.59
N GLU A 65 5.71 0.16 9.74
CA GLU A 65 5.26 -1.21 10.03
C GLU A 65 3.73 -1.29 10.14
N SER A 66 3.15 -0.32 10.84
CA SER A 66 1.71 -0.14 10.99
C SER A 66 1.36 1.32 10.74
N CYS A 67 0.17 1.55 10.18
CA CYS A 67 -0.28 2.90 9.86
C CYS A 67 -1.80 2.97 10.01
N VAL A 68 -2.26 3.92 10.83
CA VAL A 68 -3.68 4.21 11.04
C VAL A 68 -3.96 5.59 10.45
N PRO A 69 -4.80 5.68 9.40
CA PRO A 69 -5.21 6.98 8.86
C PRO A 69 -5.92 7.82 9.92
N SER A 70 -5.63 9.11 9.97
CA SER A 70 -6.25 10.04 10.91
C SER A 70 -6.49 11.38 10.25
N TYR A 71 -7.61 12.00 10.56
CA TYR A 71 -8.04 13.27 9.98
C TYR A 71 -8.47 14.21 11.09
N ASN A 72 -7.53 15.01 11.59
CA ASN A 72 -7.82 16.09 12.51
C ASN A 72 -7.86 17.37 11.70
N LEU A 73 -9.07 17.79 11.33
CA LEU A 73 -9.29 19.04 10.62
C LEU A 73 -8.92 20.21 11.53
N PRO A 74 -8.16 21.19 11.03
CA PRO A 74 -7.85 22.39 11.81
C PRO A 74 -9.14 23.16 12.10
N GLY A 75 -9.35 23.49 13.39
CA GLY A 75 -10.26 24.57 13.77
C GLY A 75 -9.61 25.93 13.51
N GLN A 76 -10.37 27.04 13.64
CA GLN A 76 -9.90 28.42 13.36
C GLN A 76 -8.56 28.81 14.02
N ILE A 77 -8.21 28.18 15.16
CA ILE A 77 -6.98 28.46 15.94
C ILE A 77 -6.20 27.16 16.24
N SER A 78 -6.61 26.02 15.68
CA SER A 78 -6.11 24.71 16.11
C SER A 78 -5.29 24.03 15.03
N ARG A 79 -4.19 23.41 15.47
CA ARG A 79 -3.28 22.61 14.64
C ARG A 79 -4.05 21.48 13.95
N GLY A 80 -3.96 21.42 12.63
CA GLY A 80 -4.51 20.31 11.85
C GLY A 80 -3.45 19.24 11.64
N ILE A 81 -3.79 17.97 11.87
CA ILE A 81 -2.89 16.85 11.60
C ILE A 81 -3.65 15.80 10.79
N THR A 82 -3.14 15.50 9.59
CA THR A 82 -3.67 14.44 8.73
C THR A 82 -2.61 13.38 8.51
N THR A 83 -2.97 12.12 8.74
CA THR A 83 -2.13 10.95 8.47
C THR A 83 -2.81 10.09 7.40
N LEU A 84 -2.07 9.80 6.33
CA LEU A 84 -2.50 8.94 5.22
C LEU A 84 -1.58 7.73 5.13
N CYS A 85 -2.17 6.59 4.77
CA CYS A 85 -1.49 5.30 4.68
C CYS A 85 -1.82 4.63 3.34
N CYS A 86 -0.82 4.05 2.69
CA CYS A 86 -0.99 3.26 1.46
C CYS A 86 0.07 2.15 1.37
N GLN A 87 -0.15 1.12 0.55
CA GLN A 87 0.64 -0.13 0.55
C GLN A 87 1.20 -0.52 -0.84
N SER A 88 1.39 0.44 -1.75
CA SER A 88 2.01 0.20 -3.05
C SER A 88 3.23 1.08 -3.24
N ASP A 89 4.14 0.67 -4.12
CA ASP A 89 5.37 1.42 -4.37
C ASP A 89 5.08 2.88 -4.73
N LEU A 90 5.78 3.78 -4.04
CA LEU A 90 5.76 5.23 -4.21
C LEU A 90 4.35 5.84 -4.10
N CYS A 91 3.39 5.15 -3.49
CA CYS A 91 1.99 5.59 -3.39
C CYS A 91 1.81 6.93 -2.67
N ASN A 92 2.78 7.31 -1.84
CA ASN A 92 2.82 8.60 -1.15
C ASN A 92 3.45 9.73 -1.99
N GLU A 93 3.44 9.65 -3.32
CA GLU A 93 4.00 10.69 -4.21
C GLU A 93 3.30 12.06 -4.06
N LYS A 94 1.97 12.04 -3.93
CA LYS A 94 1.12 13.23 -3.87
C LYS A 94 0.58 13.46 -2.47
N LEU A 95 0.40 14.73 -2.12
CA LEU A 95 -0.38 15.13 -0.96
C LEU A 95 -1.86 14.96 -1.30
N HIS A 96 -2.56 14.11 -0.57
CA HIS A 96 -4.01 14.00 -0.70
C HIS A 96 -4.66 14.81 0.42
N SER A 97 -5.64 15.64 0.08
CA SER A 97 -6.55 16.19 1.07
C SER A 97 -7.43 15.05 1.57
N GLY A 98 -7.66 14.94 2.87
CA GLY A 98 -8.32 13.81 3.53
C GLY A 98 -9.80 13.53 3.17
N ALA A 99 -10.28 13.99 2.03
CA ALA A 99 -11.55 13.56 1.48
C ALA A 99 -11.45 12.08 1.08
N PRO A 100 -12.40 11.22 1.47
CA PRO A 100 -12.36 9.81 1.15
C PRO A 100 -12.44 9.61 -0.36
N ALA A 101 -11.34 9.18 -0.98
CA ALA A 101 -11.36 8.71 -2.34
C ALA A 101 -12.10 7.37 -2.38
N ARG A 102 -13.14 7.26 -3.22
CA ARG A 102 -13.82 5.99 -3.49
C ARG A 102 -12.80 5.01 -4.06
N ALA A 103 -12.44 4.00 -3.29
CA ALA A 103 -11.59 2.92 -3.75
C ALA A 103 -12.35 2.12 -4.82
N LEU A 104 -11.93 2.26 -6.08
CA LEU A 104 -12.35 1.36 -7.15
C LEU A 104 -11.55 0.06 -6.98
N LEU A 105 -12.19 -0.97 -6.41
CA LEU A 105 -11.67 -2.33 -6.38
C LEU A 105 -11.69 -2.94 -7.78
N SER A 106 -10.72 -2.56 -8.60
CA SER A 106 -10.52 -3.09 -9.95
C SER A 106 -9.37 -4.09 -9.92
N GLY A 107 -9.62 -5.37 -9.62
CA GLY A 107 -8.57 -6.37 -9.87
C GLY A 107 -8.79 -7.79 -9.34
N THR A 108 -9.52 -7.97 -8.24
CA THR A 108 -9.58 -9.30 -7.59
C THR A 108 -10.56 -10.27 -8.25
N ALA A 109 -11.52 -9.79 -9.05
CA ALA A 109 -12.50 -10.66 -9.71
C ALA A 109 -11.93 -11.45 -10.90
N ALA A 110 -10.89 -10.95 -11.57
CA ALA A 110 -10.37 -11.57 -12.79
C ALA A 110 -9.49 -12.82 -12.53
N GLY A 111 -8.77 -12.85 -11.40
CA GLY A 111 -7.87 -13.96 -11.07
C GLY A 111 -8.59 -15.24 -10.64
N LEU A 112 -9.71 -15.12 -9.90
CA LEU A 112 -10.49 -16.27 -9.45
C LEU A 112 -11.15 -17.03 -10.61
N ALA A 113 -11.58 -16.33 -11.66
CA ALA A 113 -12.20 -16.95 -12.83
C ALA A 113 -11.21 -17.83 -13.64
N LEU A 114 -9.94 -17.40 -13.73
CA LEU A 114 -8.89 -18.15 -14.42
C LEU A 114 -8.50 -19.42 -13.64
N ALA A 115 -8.41 -19.36 -12.31
CA ALA A 115 -8.10 -20.52 -11.49
C ALA A 115 -9.19 -21.60 -11.55
N LEU A 116 -10.48 -21.21 -11.51
CA LEU A 116 -11.60 -22.15 -11.66
C LEU A 116 -11.65 -22.81 -13.04
N SER A 117 -11.28 -22.09 -14.10
CA SER A 117 -11.32 -22.60 -15.48
C SER A 117 -10.23 -23.64 -15.77
N LEU A 118 -9.07 -23.56 -15.10
CA LEU A 118 -8.03 -24.59 -15.23
C LEU A 118 -8.37 -25.86 -14.44
N LEU A 119 -9.07 -25.75 -13.31
CA LEU A 119 -9.51 -26.92 -12.54
C LEU A 119 -10.56 -27.76 -13.30
N THR A 120 -11.43 -27.13 -14.09
CA THR A 120 -12.45 -27.84 -14.87
C THR A 120 -11.88 -28.55 -16.10
N LEU A 121 -10.84 -28.01 -16.73
CA LEU A 121 -10.18 -28.66 -17.87
C LEU A 121 -9.24 -29.81 -17.47
N GLY A 122 -8.69 -29.80 -16.26
CA GLY A 122 -7.82 -30.87 -15.75
C GLY A 122 -8.56 -32.15 -15.33
N LEU A 123 -9.88 -32.04 -15.08
CA LEU A 123 -10.73 -33.15 -14.60
C LEU A 123 -11.76 -33.61 -15.64
N ALA A 124 -11.67 -33.14 -16.88
CA ALA A 124 -12.50 -33.66 -17.97
C ALA A 124 -11.93 -35.01 -18.44
N PRO A 125 -12.65 -36.14 -18.30
CA PRO A 125 -12.29 -37.37 -18.98
C PRO A 125 -12.35 -37.10 -20.47
N ARG A 126 -11.28 -37.40 -21.21
CA ARG A 126 -11.34 -37.46 -22.67
C ARG A 126 -12.27 -38.61 -23.04
N LEU A 127 -13.49 -38.30 -23.43
CA LEU A 127 -14.40 -39.22 -24.12
C LEU A 127 -14.51 -38.79 -25.58
#